data_AF-G0EKJ4-F1
#
_entry.id   AF-G0EKJ4-F1
#
_cell.length_a   1.000
_cell.length_b   1.000
_cell.length_c   1.000
_cell.angle_alpha   90.00
_cell.angle_beta   90.00
_cell.angle_gamma   90.00
#
_symmetry.space_group_name_H-M   'P 1'
#
loop_
_entity.id
_entity.type
_entity.pdbx_description
1 polymer ?
#
loop_
_entity_poly.entity_id
_entity_poly.type
_entity_poly.pdbx_seq_one_letter_code
_entity_poly.pdbx_strand_id
1 'polypeptide(L)'
;MSKLIDKKLADYINDVDSSLPAPGGGSVMGAVGSLACALAGMVGHLTVNKKKFLELSQQEQDNFNKAIENIRNIKSRLMDIVDKDAESFNAFMEAMKLPKNTDEEKAKRKTAISDAAKKAIDIPFSALKSCYELMPFLK
;
A
#
# COMPACT_ATOMS: atom_id res chain seq x y z
N MET A 1 12.94 11.19 -6.54
CA MET A 1 13.25 9.75 -6.60
C MET A 1 12.26 9.10 -7.56
N SER A 2 12.67 8.09 -8.34
CA SER A 2 11.70 7.26 -9.06
C SER A 2 10.84 6.50 -8.05
N LYS A 3 9.55 6.34 -8.33
CA LYS A 3 8.67 5.55 -7.47
C LYS A 3 9.10 4.08 -7.45
N LEU A 4 8.92 3.42 -6.31
CA LEU A 4 9.17 1.99 -6.15
C LEU A 4 8.22 1.17 -7.04
N ILE A 5 6.97 1.61 -7.19
CA ILE A 5 5.97 0.90 -8.01
C ILE A 5 6.31 0.86 -9.51
N ASP A 6 7.18 1.78 -9.97
CA ASP A 6 7.60 1.86 -11.37
C ASP A 6 8.85 1.00 -11.65
N LYS A 7 9.46 0.39 -10.62
CA LYS A 7 10.64 -0.47 -10.79
C LYS A 7 10.26 -1.79 -11.43
N LYS A 8 11.24 -2.42 -12.09
CA LYS A 8 11.11 -3.84 -12.44
C LYS A 8 10.96 -4.64 -11.15
N LEU A 9 10.10 -5.66 -11.18
CA LEU A 9 9.85 -6.49 -10.01
C LEU A 9 11.14 -7.10 -9.43
N ALA A 10 12.06 -7.55 -10.29
CA ALA A 10 13.36 -8.07 -9.85
C ALA A 10 14.19 -7.03 -9.10
N ASP A 11 14.22 -5.78 -9.57
CA ASP A 11 14.97 -4.70 -8.93
C ASP A 11 14.34 -4.34 -7.57
N TYR A 12 13.00 -4.25 -7.50
CA TYR A 12 12.29 -4.04 -6.24
C TYR A 12 12.59 -5.13 -5.21
N ILE A 13 12.58 -6.41 -5.62
CA ILE A 13 12.89 -7.54 -4.75
C ILE A 13 14.33 -7.47 -4.24
N ASN A 14 15.29 -7.13 -5.11
CA ASN A 14 16.69 -6.96 -4.70
C ASN A 14 16.88 -5.77 -3.75
N ASP A 15 16.10 -4.68 -3.90
CA ASP A 15 16.13 -3.57 -2.94
C ASP A 15 15.57 -3.96 -1.57
N VAL A 16 14.52 -4.79 -1.53
CA VAL A 16 14.01 -5.37 -0.28
C VAL A 16 15.09 -6.24 0.39
N ASP A 17 15.85 -7.01 -0.40
CA ASP A 17 16.99 -7.83 0.04
C ASP A 17 18.32 -7.06 0.01
N SER A 18 18.34 -5.85 0.61
CA SER A 18 19.53 -5.02 0.63
C SER A 18 19.74 -4.34 1.97
N SER A 19 20.88 -3.64 2.11
CA SER A 19 21.15 -2.77 3.26
C SER A 19 20.47 -1.40 3.15
N LEU A 20 19.59 -1.19 2.17
CA LEU A 20 18.85 0.06 2.03
C LEU A 20 17.84 0.21 3.18
N PRO A 21 17.61 1.44 3.67
CA PRO A 21 16.64 1.70 4.72
C PRO A 21 15.17 1.42 4.30
N ALA A 22 14.89 1.45 3.00
CA ALA A 22 13.58 1.17 2.41
C ALA A 22 13.79 0.65 0.98
N PRO A 23 12.86 -0.15 0.40
CA PRO A 23 11.52 -0.51 0.89
C PRO A 23 11.50 -1.45 2.12
N GLY A 24 10.55 -1.22 3.03
CA GLY A 24 10.35 -2.02 4.23
C GLY A 24 9.10 -2.91 4.19
N GLY A 25 8.73 -3.48 5.34
CA GLY A 25 7.59 -4.40 5.44
C GLY A 25 6.24 -3.81 5.04
N GLY A 26 6.00 -2.51 5.30
CA GLY A 26 4.77 -1.84 4.86
C GLY A 26 4.70 -1.73 3.33
N SER A 27 5.83 -1.41 2.69
CA SER A 27 5.95 -1.39 1.23
C SER A 27 5.65 -2.76 0.64
N VAL A 28 6.24 -3.82 1.19
CA VAL A 28 6.01 -5.20 0.76
C VAL A 28 4.55 -5.62 0.95
N MET A 29 3.92 -5.23 2.06
CA MET A 29 2.49 -5.49 2.28
C MET A 29 1.61 -4.80 1.23
N GLY A 30 1.93 -3.54 0.87
CA GLY A 30 1.27 -2.84 -0.24
C GLY A 30 1.41 -3.60 -1.56
N ALA A 31 2.62 -4.06 -1.88
CA ALA A 31 2.89 -4.80 -3.11
C ALA A 31 2.11 -6.13 -3.16
N VAL A 32 2.22 -6.96 -2.13
CA VAL A 32 1.52 -8.26 -2.04
C VAL A 32 0.01 -8.08 -2.06
N GLY A 33 -0.52 -7.13 -1.28
CA GLY A 33 -1.95 -6.82 -1.26
C GLY A 33 -2.47 -6.35 -2.63
N SER A 34 -1.71 -5.52 -3.34
CA SER A 34 -2.08 -5.06 -4.67
C SER A 34 -2.13 -6.20 -5.69
N LEU A 35 -1.23 -7.19 -5.58
CA LEU A 35 -1.25 -8.40 -6.40
C LEU A 35 -2.49 -9.26 -6.10
N ALA A 36 -2.87 -9.40 -4.83
CA ALA A 36 -4.11 -10.10 -4.45
C ALA A 36 -5.35 -9.41 -5.07
N CYS A 37 -5.42 -8.08 -5.02
CA CYS A 37 -6.49 -7.33 -5.68
C CYS A 37 -6.45 -7.48 -7.22
N ALA A 38 -5.26 -7.52 -7.82
CA ALA A 38 -5.12 -7.71 -9.26
C ALA A 38 -5.64 -9.07 -9.72
N LEU A 39 -5.40 -10.14 -8.95
CA LEU A 39 -5.96 -11.47 -9.20
C LEU A 39 -7.49 -11.47 -9.10
N ALA A 40 -8.05 -10.84 -8.07
CA ALA A 40 -9.51 -10.70 -7.95
C ALA A 40 -10.11 -9.87 -9.10
N GLY A 41 -9.43 -8.80 -9.52
CA GLY A 41 -9.81 -8.02 -10.70
C GLY A 41 -9.77 -8.83 -11.99
N MET A 42 -8.77 -9.72 -12.16
CA MET A 42 -8.68 -10.64 -13.29
C MET A 42 -9.90 -11.57 -13.37
N VAL A 43 -10.37 -12.10 -12.23
CA VAL A 43 -11.63 -12.86 -12.19
C VAL A 43 -12.80 -12.03 -12.72
N GLY A 44 -12.89 -10.76 -12.32
CA GLY A 44 -13.86 -9.82 -12.88
C GLY A 44 -13.81 -9.75 -14.41
N HIS A 45 -12.61 -9.51 -14.97
CA HIS A 45 -12.41 -9.43 -16.42
C HIS A 45 -12.79 -10.71 -17.17
N LEU A 46 -12.55 -11.87 -16.56
CA LEU A 46 -12.88 -13.18 -17.16
C LEU A 46 -14.37 -13.54 -17.03
N THR A 47 -15.11 -12.87 -16.14
CA THR A 47 -16.48 -13.23 -15.78
C THR A 47 -17.53 -12.41 -16.52
N VAL A 48 -17.36 -11.08 -16.61
CA VAL A 48 -18.42 -10.15 -17.06
C VAL A 48 -18.97 -10.38 -18.46
N ASN A 49 -18.21 -11.02 -19.35
CA ASN A 49 -18.62 -11.32 -20.72
C ASN A 49 -19.10 -12.77 -20.92
N LYS A 50 -19.16 -13.58 -19.84
CA LYS A 50 -19.61 -14.97 -19.94
C LYS A 50 -21.12 -15.03 -20.02
N LYS A 51 -21.63 -15.92 -20.88
CA LYS A 51 -23.08 -16.18 -21.03
C LYS A 51 -23.78 -16.38 -19.67
N LYS A 52 -23.20 -17.21 -18.79
CA LYS A 52 -23.74 -17.45 -17.45
C LYS A 52 -23.87 -16.20 -16.58
N PHE A 53 -22.97 -15.23 -16.74
CA PHE A 53 -23.02 -13.96 -16.02
C PHE A 53 -24.11 -13.05 -16.58
N LEU A 54 -24.25 -13.01 -17.90
CA LEU A 54 -25.28 -12.21 -18.59
C LEU A 54 -26.70 -12.75 -18.35
N GLU A 55 -26.84 -14.02 -18.00
CA GLU A 55 -28.11 -14.65 -17.60
C GLU A 55 -28.52 -14.33 -16.14
N LEU A 56 -27.63 -13.73 -15.34
CA LEU A 56 -27.95 -13.29 -13.98
C LEU A 56 -28.92 -12.10 -13.99
N SER A 57 -29.62 -11.89 -12.89
CA SER A 57 -30.43 -10.68 -12.72
C SER A 57 -29.57 -9.42 -12.75
N GLN A 58 -30.15 -8.30 -13.15
CA GLN A 58 -29.45 -7.00 -13.17
C GLN A 58 -28.82 -6.67 -11.81
N GLN A 59 -29.53 -6.97 -10.72
CA GLN A 59 -29.06 -6.71 -9.36
C GLN A 59 -27.80 -7.52 -9.01
N GLU A 60 -27.70 -8.77 -9.45
CA GLU A 60 -26.51 -9.61 -9.24
C GLU A 60 -25.33 -9.10 -10.06
N GLN A 61 -25.57 -8.72 -11.32
CA GLN A 61 -24.54 -8.15 -12.19
C GLN A 61 -23.99 -6.83 -11.60
N ASP A 62 -24.88 -5.95 -11.13
CA ASP A 62 -24.51 -4.67 -10.52
C ASP A 62 -23.71 -4.86 -9.23
N ASN A 63 -24.13 -5.79 -8.36
CA ASN A 63 -23.42 -6.12 -7.12
C ASN A 63 -22.00 -6.65 -7.41
N PHE A 64 -21.87 -7.53 -8.41
CA PHE A 64 -20.57 -8.05 -8.82
C PHE A 64 -19.67 -6.94 -9.39
N ASN A 65 -20.20 -6.11 -10.30
CA ASN A 65 -19.44 -5.02 -10.90
C ASN A 65 -18.97 -4.01 -9.85
N LYS A 66 -19.83 -3.68 -8.88
CA LYS A 66 -19.49 -2.83 -7.74
C LYS A 66 -18.40 -3.44 -6.86
N ALA A 67 -18.43 -4.75 -6.62
CA ALA A 67 -17.35 -5.44 -5.90
C ALA A 67 -16.01 -5.34 -6.64
N ILE A 68 -16.01 -5.56 -7.96
CA ILE A 68 -14.80 -5.41 -8.79
C ILE A 68 -14.27 -3.97 -8.78
N GLU A 69 -15.15 -2.97 -8.82
CA GLU A 69 -14.76 -1.57 -8.70
C GLU A 69 -14.11 -1.27 -7.33
N ASN A 70 -14.71 -1.74 -6.23
CA ASN A 70 -14.12 -1.62 -4.90
C ASN A 70 -12.74 -2.27 -4.81
N ILE A 71 -12.56 -3.46 -5.38
CA ILE A 71 -11.27 -4.14 -5.46
C ILE A 71 -10.24 -3.30 -6.22
N ARG A 72 -10.63 -2.65 -7.33
CA ARG A 72 -9.74 -1.74 -8.08
C ARG A 72 -9.32 -0.54 -7.25
N ASN A 73 -10.23 0.04 -6.48
CA ASN A 73 -9.93 1.16 -5.59
C ASN A 73 -9.00 0.75 -4.44
N ILE A 74 -9.20 -0.44 -3.85
CA ILE A 74 -8.28 -1.02 -2.86
C ILE A 74 -6.89 -1.25 -3.47
N LYS A 75 -6.83 -1.83 -4.68
CA LYS A 75 -5.57 -2.04 -5.41
C LYS A 75 -4.76 -0.75 -5.54
N SER A 76 -5.39 0.33 -6.01
CA SER A 76 -4.72 1.61 -6.19
C SER A 76 -4.17 2.19 -4.88
N ARG A 77 -4.92 2.05 -3.77
CA ARG A 77 -4.44 2.46 -2.44
C ARG A 77 -3.25 1.63 -1.98
N LEU A 78 -3.28 0.31 -2.18
CA LEU A 78 -2.17 -0.58 -1.82
C LEU A 78 -0.92 -0.32 -2.67
N MET A 79 -1.07 0.01 -3.96
CA MET A 79 0.05 0.45 -4.80
C MET A 79 0.69 1.74 -4.29
N ASP A 80 -0.13 2.73 -3.90
CA ASP A 80 0.35 4.01 -3.35
C ASP A 80 1.06 3.84 -1.99
N ILE A 81 0.64 2.86 -1.19
CA ILE A 81 1.32 2.48 0.06
C ILE A 81 2.76 1.99 -0.18
N VAL A 82 3.04 1.33 -1.32
CA VAL A 82 4.40 0.85 -1.66
C VAL A 82 5.41 1.98 -1.58
N ASP A 83 5.07 3.14 -2.14
CA ASP A 83 5.91 4.33 -2.14
C ASP A 83 5.88 5.06 -0.79
N LYS A 84 4.68 5.24 -0.22
CA LYS A 84 4.48 6.01 1.03
C LYS A 84 5.21 5.40 2.23
N ASP A 85 5.35 4.08 2.29
CA ASP A 85 6.09 3.42 3.36
C ASP A 85 7.55 3.88 3.36
N ALA A 86 8.19 3.84 2.18
CA ALA A 86 9.57 4.28 2.00
C ALA A 86 9.74 5.78 2.26
N GLU A 87 8.80 6.62 1.80
CA GLU A 87 8.81 8.06 2.08
C GLU A 87 8.70 8.35 3.58
N SER A 88 7.81 7.66 4.28
CA SER A 88 7.59 7.84 5.71
C SER A 88 8.81 7.42 6.55
N PHE A 89 9.48 6.33 6.15
CA PHE A 89 10.70 5.87 6.79
C PHE A 89 11.86 6.84 6.56
N ASN A 90 12.02 7.35 5.34
CA ASN A 90 13.01 8.38 5.03
C ASN A 90 12.79 9.65 5.87
N ALA A 91 11.54 10.10 6.01
CA ALA A 91 11.22 11.25 6.86
C ALA A 91 11.58 11.01 8.34
N PHE A 92 11.36 9.79 8.85
CA PHE A 92 11.77 9.40 10.19
C PHE A 92 13.30 9.43 10.36
N MET A 93 14.03 8.91 9.37
CA MET A 93 15.51 8.95 9.37
C MET A 93 16.06 10.37 9.33
N GLU A 94 15.45 11.28 8.57
CA GLU A 94 15.84 12.70 8.56
C GLU A 94 15.56 13.38 9.91
N ALA A 95 14.42 13.10 10.54
CA ALA A 95 14.15 13.59 11.90
C ALA A 95 15.18 13.09 12.92
N MET A 96 15.67 11.86 12.76
CA MET A 96 16.71 11.29 13.60
C MET A 96 18.07 12.00 13.48
N LYS A 97 18.37 12.58 12.31
CA LYS A 97 19.61 13.30 12.00
C LYS A 97 19.64 14.75 12.48
N LEU A 98 18.50 15.31 12.93
CA LEU A 98 18.45 16.69 13.40
C LEU A 98 19.47 16.97 14.53
N PRO A 99 19.99 18.21 14.63
CA PRO A 99 20.90 18.63 15.69
C PRO A 99 20.36 18.36 17.09
N LYS A 100 21.28 18.22 18.05
CA LYS A 100 20.97 17.88 19.46
C LYS A 100 21.94 18.50 20.46
N ASN A 101 22.59 19.60 20.08
CA ASN A 101 23.63 20.26 20.87
C ASN A 101 23.05 21.22 21.90
N THR A 102 21.95 21.91 21.55
CA THR A 102 21.24 22.81 22.46
C THR A 102 19.93 22.20 22.97
N ASP A 103 19.38 22.72 24.07
CA ASP A 103 18.10 22.23 24.60
C ASP A 103 16.92 22.55 23.66
N GLU A 104 16.99 23.67 22.94
CA GLU A 104 16.03 24.00 21.89
C GLU A 104 16.09 23.01 20.72
N GLU A 105 17.30 22.65 20.27
CA GLU A 105 17.50 21.64 19.22
C GLU A 105 16.98 20.27 19.65
N LYS A 106 17.28 19.85 20.89
CA LYS A 106 16.77 18.60 21.46
C LYS A 106 15.24 18.57 21.50
N ALA A 107 14.60 19.68 21.87
CA ALA A 107 13.14 19.79 21.90
C ALA A 107 12.54 19.67 20.49
N LYS A 108 13.07 20.42 19.51
CA LYS A 108 12.63 20.36 18.11
C LYS A 108 12.83 18.95 17.52
N ARG A 109 14.00 18.35 17.75
CA ARG A 109 14.31 16.98 17.32
C ARG A 109 13.34 15.97 17.92
N LYS A 110 13.03 16.06 19.22
CA LYS A 110 12.08 15.15 19.89
C LYS A 110 10.69 15.23 19.25
N THR A 111 10.19 16.44 18.99
CA THR A 111 8.89 16.63 18.33
C THR A 111 8.91 16.06 16.91
N ALA A 112 9.94 16.37 16.12
CA ALA A 112 10.05 15.87 14.74
C ALA A 112 10.09 14.33 14.68
N ILE A 113 10.85 13.67 15.57
CA ILE A 113 10.91 12.20 15.65
C ILE A 113 9.54 11.63 16.01
N SER A 114 8.87 12.22 17.00
CA SER A 114 7.53 11.78 17.44
C SER A 114 6.51 11.86 16.31
N ASP A 115 6.48 12.98 15.58
CA ASP A 115 5.53 13.18 14.49
C ASP A 115 5.84 12.30 13.27
N ALA A 116 7.13 12.11 12.96
CA ALA A 116 7.54 11.19 11.90
C ALA A 116 7.22 9.73 12.26
N ALA A 117 7.41 9.31 13.52
CA ALA A 117 7.08 7.97 13.98
C ALA A 117 5.58 7.66 13.86
N LYS A 118 4.71 8.62 14.24
CA LYS A 118 3.25 8.47 14.06
C LYS A 118 2.89 8.24 12.60
N LYS A 119 3.41 9.09 11.70
CA LYS A 119 3.19 8.96 10.26
C LYS A 119 3.71 7.62 9.72
N ALA A 120 4.88 7.17 10.17
CA ALA A 120 5.46 5.90 9.76
C ALA A 120 4.63 4.69 10.21
N ILE A 121 3.90 4.78 11.33
CA ILE A 121 2.98 3.72 11.79
C ILE A 121 1.65 3.76 11.02
N ASP A 122 1.18 4.94 10.61
CA ASP A 122 -0.08 5.09 9.89
C ASP A 122 -0.09 4.40 8.52
N ILE A 123 1.08 4.30 7.86
CA ILE A 123 1.20 3.65 6.55
C ILE A 123 0.94 2.13 6.59
N PRO A 124 1.67 1.32 7.39
CA PRO A 124 1.37 -0.10 7.52
C PRO A 124 -0.02 -0.35 8.12
N PHE A 125 -0.52 0.53 8.99
CA PHE A 125 -1.91 0.42 9.45
C PHE A 125 -2.93 0.62 8.31
N SER A 126 -2.69 1.58 7.43
CA SER A 126 -3.51 1.80 6.23
C SER A 126 -3.46 0.61 5.27
N ALA A 127 -2.30 -0.07 5.18
CA ALA A 127 -2.13 -1.29 4.39
C ALA A 127 -2.97 -2.43 4.95
N LEU A 128 -2.89 -2.67 6.27
CA LEU A 128 -3.70 -3.66 6.98
C LEU A 128 -5.20 -3.39 6.80
N LYS A 129 -5.64 -2.14 6.96
CA LYS A 129 -7.04 -1.74 6.75
C LYS A 129 -7.50 -2.03 5.32
N SER A 130 -6.67 -1.72 4.33
CA SER A 130 -6.98 -1.99 2.92
C SER A 130 -7.08 -3.50 2.64
N CYS A 131 -6.20 -4.31 3.23
CA CYS A 131 -6.28 -5.77 3.13
C CYS A 131 -7.53 -6.33 3.83
N TYR A 132 -7.91 -5.78 4.98
CA TYR A 132 -9.15 -6.15 5.68
C TYR A 132 -10.39 -5.80 4.86
N GLU A 133 -10.42 -4.62 4.23
CA GLU A 133 -11.49 -4.19 3.32
C GLU A 133 -11.61 -5.08 2.08
N LEU A 134 -10.53 -5.76 1.66
CA LEU A 134 -10.54 -6.71 0.54
C LEU A 134 -11.23 -8.04 0.91
N MET A 135 -11.09 -8.52 2.15
CA MET A 135 -11.50 -9.86 2.54
C MET A 135 -12.96 -10.24 2.21
N PRO A 136 -13.97 -9.35 2.38
CA PRO A 136 -15.35 -9.68 2.04
C PRO A 136 -15.58 -9.98 0.55
N PHE A 137 -14.73 -9.49 -0.35
CA PHE A 137 -14.84 -9.72 -1.79
C PHE A 137 -14.18 -11.03 -2.26
N LEU A 138 -13.46 -11.72 -1.37
CA LEU A 138 -12.73 -12.96 -1.66
C LEU A 138 -13.42 -14.22 -1.11
N LYS A 139 -14.64 -14.08 -0.58
CA LYS A 139 -15.42 -15.17 0.00
C LYS A 139 -16.31 -15.86 -1.03
#